data_AF-C0KSX0-F1
#
_entry.id   AF-C0KSX0-F1
#
_cell.length_a   1.000
_cell.length_b   1.000
_cell.length_c   1.000
_cell.angle_alpha   90.00
_cell.angle_beta   90.00
_cell.angle_gamma   90.00
#
_symmetry.space_group_name_H-M   'P 1'
#
loop_
_entity.id
_entity.type
_entity.pdbx_description
1 polymer ?
#
loop_
_entity_poly.entity_id
_entity_poly.type
_entity_poly.pdbx_seq_one_letter_code
_entity_poly.pdbx_strand_id
1 'polypeptide(L)'
;MGQKVHPLGFRLGITQPHLSNWYAPKKYYSKYVLEDNFVRTLLSEKYNRARFEKIQISRKIEDHLEIVIHAQKPDILIGKKGENLEIFQKQIKTFIFQYRQIEWNSKLKVILYIFRCKTSASSAIADFIVEHLEKRIPYKVVFTLLKKHLKRKKQSTLGMKIQISG
;
A
#
# COMPACT_ATOMS: atom_id res chain seq x y z
N MET A 1 27.54 -15.55 -7.37
CA MET A 1 26.52 -14.48 -7.32
C MET A 1 26.12 -14.29 -5.86
N GLY A 2 26.39 -13.12 -5.26
CA GLY A 2 26.16 -12.88 -3.84
C GLY A 2 24.74 -12.39 -3.52
N GLN A 3 24.32 -12.57 -2.27
CA GLN A 3 23.05 -12.04 -1.76
C GLN A 3 23.16 -10.52 -1.59
N LYS A 4 22.14 -9.77 -2.01
CA LYS A 4 22.05 -8.31 -1.81
C LYS A 4 21.08 -8.01 -0.68
N VAL A 5 21.39 -7.00 0.13
CA VAL A 5 20.50 -6.50 1.18
C VAL A 5 19.30 -5.77 0.56
N HIS A 6 18.12 -5.91 1.18
CA HIS A 6 16.93 -5.21 0.72
C HIS A 6 17.10 -3.68 0.88
N PRO A 7 16.96 -2.89 -0.19
CA PRO A 7 17.31 -1.46 -0.17
C PRO A 7 16.42 -0.63 0.77
N LEU A 8 15.15 -1.01 0.96
CA LEU A 8 14.28 -0.32 1.92
C LEU A 8 14.74 -0.54 3.37
N GLY A 9 15.19 -1.74 3.72
CA GLY A 9 15.64 -2.07 5.07
C GLY A 9 16.98 -1.39 5.37
N PHE A 10 17.89 -1.39 4.40
CA PHE A 10 19.19 -0.73 4.53
C PHE A 10 19.10 0.79 4.78
N ARG A 11 18.02 1.43 4.35
CA ARG A 11 17.82 2.89 4.44
C ARG A 11 16.85 3.34 5.53
N LEU A 12 16.31 2.37 6.27
CA LEU A 12 15.27 2.62 7.26
C LEU A 12 15.86 3.38 8.46
N GLY A 13 15.23 4.50 8.83
CA GLY A 13 15.73 5.39 9.88
C GLY A 13 16.75 6.44 9.44
N ILE A 14 17.26 6.36 8.19
CA ILE A 14 18.19 7.35 7.62
C ILE A 14 17.47 8.21 6.58
N THR A 15 17.11 7.60 5.44
CA THR A 15 16.41 8.31 4.35
C THR A 15 14.96 7.86 4.21
N GLN A 16 14.62 6.65 4.67
CA GLN A 16 13.29 6.07 4.53
C GLN A 16 12.62 5.97 5.91
N PRO A 17 11.40 6.53 6.10
CA PRO A 17 10.64 6.36 7.33
C PRO A 17 9.93 5.00 7.37
N HIS A 18 9.50 4.61 8.57
CA HIS A 18 8.62 3.46 8.75
C HIS A 18 7.25 3.70 8.09
N LEU A 19 6.65 2.63 7.57
CA LEU A 19 5.29 2.68 7.02
C LEU A 19 4.23 2.64 8.13
N SER A 20 4.46 1.85 9.18
CA SER A 20 3.64 1.90 10.39
C SER A 20 4.36 2.78 11.42
N ASN A 21 3.78 3.93 11.74
CA ASN A 21 4.33 4.92 12.66
C ASN A 21 3.41 5.09 13.87
N TRP A 22 3.67 4.29 14.90
CA TRP A 22 2.94 4.31 16.16
C TRP A 22 3.79 3.69 17.27
N TYR A 23 3.42 3.97 18.52
CA TYR A 23 4.02 3.38 19.71
C TYR A 23 2.98 2.55 20.47
N ALA A 24 3.41 1.44 21.07
CA ALA A 24 2.59 0.66 21.98
C ALA A 24 3.48 -0.01 23.03
N PRO A 25 2.99 -0.19 24.27
CA PRO A 25 3.71 -0.97 25.27
C PRO A 25 3.75 -2.45 24.85
N LYS A 26 4.75 -3.18 25.37
CA LYS A 26 5.05 -4.57 24.98
C LYS A 26 3.83 -5.51 24.98
N LYS A 27 2.89 -5.31 25.91
CA LYS A 27 1.65 -6.09 26.03
C LYS A 27 0.69 -5.93 24.84
N TYR A 28 0.63 -4.75 24.23
CA TYR A 28 -0.30 -4.43 23.13
C TYR A 28 0.38 -4.44 21.76
N TYR A 29 1.71 -4.43 21.70
CA TYR A 29 2.47 -4.37 20.45
C TYR A 29 2.09 -5.48 19.47
N SER A 30 2.08 -6.74 19.91
CA SER A 30 1.70 -7.89 19.07
C SER A 30 0.29 -7.77 18.49
N LYS A 31 -0.65 -7.25 19.30
CA LYS A 31 -2.03 -7.04 18.88
C LYS A 31 -2.12 -6.00 17.76
N TYR A 32 -1.42 -4.88 17.89
CA TYR A 32 -1.44 -3.83 16.87
C TYR A 32 -0.73 -4.24 15.58
N VAL A 33 0.34 -5.04 15.66
CA VAL A 33 0.98 -5.61 14.46
C VAL A 33 0.00 -6.51 13.69
N LEU A 34 -0.77 -7.34 14.40
CA LEU A 34 -1.78 -8.19 13.77
C LEU A 34 -2.93 -7.40 13.15
N GLU A 35 -3.39 -6.35 13.83
CA GLU A 35 -4.37 -5.41 13.26
C GLU A 35 -3.86 -4.75 11.98
N ASP A 36 -2.62 -4.25 11.99
CA ASP A 36 -1.99 -3.63 10.83
C ASP A 36 -1.84 -4.63 9.66
N ASN A 37 -1.47 -5.87 9.95
CA ASN A 37 -1.36 -6.93 8.94
C ASN A 37 -2.72 -7.21 8.30
N PHE A 38 -3.77 -7.35 9.11
CA PHE A 38 -5.13 -7.57 8.62
C PHE A 38 -5.64 -6.44 7.72
N VAL A 39 -5.40 -5.19 8.10
CA VAL A 39 -5.75 -4.03 7.25
C VAL A 39 -5.06 -4.12 5.89
N ARG A 40 -3.77 -4.50 5.88
CA ARG A 40 -3.00 -4.66 4.64
C ARG A 40 -3.51 -5.83 3.79
N THR A 41 -3.78 -6.99 4.38
CA THR A 41 -4.27 -8.17 3.64
C THR A 41 -5.66 -7.92 3.07
N LEU A 42 -6.58 -7.34 3.85
CA LEU A 42 -7.91 -6.98 3.37
C LEU A 42 -7.87 -6.06 2.15
N LEU A 43 -7.00 -5.04 2.16
CA LEU A 43 -6.84 -4.13 1.03
C LEU A 43 -6.34 -4.88 -0.20
N SER A 44 -5.31 -5.70 -0.03
CA SER A 44 -4.71 -6.48 -1.12
C SER A 44 -5.69 -7.49 -1.72
N GLU A 45 -6.54 -8.14 -0.92
CA GLU A 45 -7.50 -9.13 -1.41
C GLU A 45 -8.71 -8.49 -2.10
N LYS A 46 -9.39 -7.55 -1.43
CA LYS A 46 -10.63 -6.97 -1.96
C LYS A 46 -10.39 -5.96 -3.07
N TYR A 47 -9.32 -5.19 -2.97
CA TYR A 47 -9.05 -4.05 -3.84
C TYR A 47 -7.75 -4.22 -4.63
N ASN A 48 -7.33 -5.46 -4.93
CA ASN A 48 -6.12 -5.74 -5.72
C ASN A 48 -6.05 -4.91 -7.02
N ARG A 49 -7.21 -4.72 -7.67
CA ARG A 49 -7.34 -3.95 -8.92
C ARG A 49 -6.95 -2.47 -8.77
N ALA A 50 -6.98 -1.91 -7.57
CA ALA A 50 -6.58 -0.53 -7.30
C ALA A 50 -5.06 -0.31 -7.39
N ARG A 51 -4.27 -1.39 -7.22
CA ARG A 51 -2.79 -1.44 -7.23
C ARG A 51 -2.14 -0.43 -6.26
N PHE A 52 -1.65 -0.93 -5.15
CA PHE A 52 -1.14 -0.11 -4.04
C PHE A 52 0.38 0.06 -4.11
N GLU A 53 0.88 1.29 -3.92
CA GLU A 53 2.33 1.55 -3.82
C GLU A 53 2.82 1.45 -2.37
N LYS A 54 2.12 2.14 -1.46
CA LYS A 54 2.45 2.14 -0.04
C LYS A 54 1.19 2.38 0.78
N ILE A 55 1.13 1.74 1.94
CA ILE A 55 0.08 1.91 2.94
C ILE A 55 0.78 2.32 4.23
N GLN A 56 0.52 3.55 4.66
CA GLN A 56 1.04 4.08 5.91
C GLN A 56 -0.04 4.02 6.98
N ILE A 57 0.32 3.57 8.17
CA ILE A 57 -0.62 3.42 9.29
C ILE A 57 -0.05 4.22 10.46
N SER A 58 -0.82 5.17 10.97
CA SER A 58 -0.48 5.95 12.15
C SER A 58 -1.53 5.80 13.23
N ARG A 59 -1.07 5.70 14.47
CA ARG A 59 -1.92 5.67 15.68
C ARG A 59 -1.44 6.78 16.58
N LYS A 60 -2.13 7.92 16.56
CA LYS A 60 -1.74 9.13 17.30
C LYS A 60 -2.16 9.06 18.77
N ILE A 61 -3.33 8.51 19.02
CA ILE A 61 -3.97 8.35 20.34
C ILE A 61 -4.54 6.94 20.38
N GLU A 62 -4.72 6.37 21.58
CA GLU A 62 -5.49 5.14 21.75
C GLU A 62 -6.84 5.26 21.02
N ASP A 63 -7.20 4.22 20.27
CA ASP A 63 -8.42 4.15 19.44
C ASP A 63 -8.54 5.14 18.28
N HIS A 64 -7.45 5.83 17.91
CA HIS A 64 -7.40 6.65 16.70
C HIS A 64 -6.50 6.02 15.64
N LEU A 65 -7.10 5.45 14.59
CA LEU A 65 -6.42 4.80 13.48
C LEU A 65 -6.48 5.66 12.23
N GLU A 66 -5.33 6.16 11.78
CA GLU A 66 -5.17 6.86 10.52
C GLU A 66 -4.48 5.95 9.51
N ILE A 67 -5.10 5.76 8.35
CA ILE A 67 -4.52 4.97 7.26
C ILE A 67 -4.39 5.87 6.05
N VAL A 68 -3.17 6.03 5.57
CA VAL A 68 -2.85 6.76 4.34
C VAL A 68 -2.49 5.76 3.26
N ILE A 69 -3.33 5.69 2.23
CA ILE A 69 -3.23 4.73 1.14
C ILE A 69 -2.77 5.47 -0.11
N HIS A 70 -1.66 5.01 -0.69
CA HIS A 70 -1.23 5.43 -2.01
C HIS A 70 -1.61 4.34 -3.02
N ALA A 71 -2.55 4.65 -3.91
CA ALA A 71 -3.04 3.75 -4.94
C ALA A 71 -2.87 4.34 -6.35
N GLN A 72 -2.65 3.49 -7.36
CA GLN A 72 -2.59 3.93 -8.76
C GLN A 72 -3.97 4.32 -9.29
N LYS A 73 -4.98 3.51 -8.95
CA LYS A 73 -6.39 3.70 -9.33
C LYS A 73 -7.23 3.91 -8.07
N PRO A 74 -7.18 5.11 -7.46
CA PRO A 74 -7.93 5.41 -6.22
C PRO A 74 -9.44 5.29 -6.40
N ASP A 75 -9.94 5.49 -7.63
CA ASP A 75 -11.37 5.49 -7.96
C ASP A 75 -12.05 4.15 -7.61
N ILE A 76 -11.33 3.04 -7.72
CA ILE A 76 -11.84 1.70 -7.38
C ILE A 76 -12.09 1.59 -5.87
N LEU A 77 -11.21 2.18 -5.06
CA LEU A 77 -11.30 2.16 -3.61
C LEU A 77 -12.37 3.14 -3.10
N ILE A 78 -12.55 4.28 -3.76
CA ILE A 78 -13.56 5.28 -3.41
C ILE A 78 -14.97 4.77 -3.82
N GLY A 79 -15.11 4.19 -5.01
CA GLY A 79 -16.39 3.71 -5.53
C GLY A 79 -17.33 4.85 -5.97
N LYS A 80 -18.59 4.51 -6.29
CA LYS A 80 -19.61 5.50 -6.68
C LYS A 80 -20.03 6.27 -5.42
N LYS A 81 -19.74 7.57 -5.36
CA LYS A 81 -20.04 8.46 -4.21
C LYS A 81 -19.38 8.09 -2.87
N GLY A 82 -18.29 7.31 -2.85
CA GLY A 82 -17.59 6.99 -1.60
C GLY A 82 -18.09 5.74 -0.87
N GLU A 83 -19.07 5.01 -1.42
CA GLU A 83 -19.69 3.85 -0.79
C GLU A 83 -18.68 2.77 -0.35
N ASN A 84 -17.72 2.45 -1.21
CA ASN A 84 -16.70 1.44 -0.92
C ASN A 84 -15.82 1.84 0.27
N LEU A 85 -15.55 3.13 0.42
CA LEU A 85 -14.74 3.67 1.51
C LEU A 85 -15.47 3.54 2.85
N GLU A 86 -16.76 3.82 2.88
CA GLU A 86 -17.60 3.62 4.08
C GLU A 86 -17.71 2.14 4.47
N ILE A 87 -17.92 1.26 3.48
CA ILE A 87 -17.95 -0.19 3.70
C ILE A 87 -16.62 -0.66 4.27
N PHE A 88 -15.50 -0.20 3.72
CA PHE A 88 -14.17 -0.58 4.19
C PHE A 88 -13.89 -0.07 5.61
N GLN A 89 -14.29 1.17 5.93
CA GLN A 89 -14.21 1.69 7.30
C GLN A 89 -15.03 0.85 8.28
N LYS A 90 -16.26 0.48 7.92
CA LYS A 90 -17.11 -0.39 8.75
C LYS A 90 -16.45 -1.76 8.97
N GLN A 91 -15.90 -2.36 7.92
CA GLN A 91 -15.21 -3.66 8.02
C GLN A 91 -13.99 -3.62 8.93
N ILE A 92 -13.16 -2.57 8.84
CA ILE A 92 -12.02 -2.40 9.76
C ILE A 92 -12.52 -2.27 11.20
N LYS A 93 -13.56 -1.45 11.43
CA LYS A 93 -14.13 -1.28 12.78
C LYS A 93 -14.65 -2.59 13.34
N THR A 94 -15.47 -3.33 12.58
CA THR A 94 -16.02 -4.62 13.02
C THR A 94 -14.92 -5.61 13.38
N PHE A 95 -13.87 -5.71 12.55
CA PHE A 95 -12.75 -6.60 12.84
C PHE A 95 -12.01 -6.20 14.11
N ILE A 96 -11.69 -4.92 14.28
CA ILE A 96 -10.98 -4.44 15.46
C ILE A 96 -11.82 -4.68 16.73
N PHE A 97 -13.13 -4.47 16.69
CA PHE A 97 -14.02 -4.77 17.81
C PHE A 97 -14.03 -6.25 18.17
N GLN A 98 -14.17 -7.13 17.16
CA GLN A 98 -14.14 -8.57 17.37
C GLN A 98 -12.79 -9.05 17.93
N TYR A 99 -11.69 -8.54 17.39
CA TYR A 99 -10.35 -8.94 17.78
C TYR A 99 -9.98 -8.44 19.19
N ARG A 100 -10.38 -7.21 19.55
CA ARG A 100 -10.11 -6.66 20.88
C ARG A 100 -11.10 -7.13 21.96
N GLN A 101 -12.21 -7.77 21.56
CA GLN A 101 -13.33 -8.15 22.45
C GLN A 101 -13.87 -6.96 23.25
N ILE A 102 -14.03 -5.81 22.59
CA ILE A 102 -14.48 -4.56 23.21
C ILE A 102 -15.95 -4.32 22.85
N GLU A 103 -16.71 -3.69 23.76
CA GLU A 103 -18.08 -3.25 23.51
C GLU A 103 -18.17 -2.28 22.31
N TRP A 104 -19.23 -2.43 21.51
CA TRP A 104 -19.49 -1.71 20.25
C TRP A 104 -19.48 -0.16 20.39
N ASN A 105 -19.54 0.35 21.62
CA ASN A 105 -19.57 1.78 21.94
C ASN A 105 -18.19 2.44 22.09
N SER A 106 -17.11 1.71 21.81
CA SER A 106 -15.77 2.29 21.89
C SER A 106 -15.52 3.33 20.80
N LYS A 107 -14.87 4.43 21.18
CA LYS A 107 -14.61 5.63 20.37
C LYS A 107 -13.54 5.40 19.28
N LEU A 108 -13.59 4.26 18.59
CA LEU A 108 -12.65 3.92 17.52
C LEU A 108 -12.89 4.82 16.31
N LYS A 109 -11.99 5.78 16.11
CA LYS A 109 -12.02 6.68 14.95
C LYS A 109 -11.05 6.16 13.90
N VAL A 110 -11.60 5.71 12.77
CA VAL A 110 -10.83 5.29 11.59
C VAL A 110 -10.90 6.42 10.56
N ILE A 111 -9.75 6.99 10.21
CA ILE A 111 -9.63 8.01 9.17
C ILE A 111 -8.83 7.44 8.01
N LEU A 112 -9.38 7.55 6.81
CA LEU A 112 -8.73 7.09 5.58
C LEU A 112 -8.36 8.28 4.71
N TYR A 113 -7.10 8.37 4.31
CA TYR A 113 -6.64 9.29 3.29
C TYR A 113 -6.19 8.50 2.06
N ILE A 114 -6.71 8.86 0.89
CA ILE A 114 -6.37 8.18 -0.35
C ILE A 114 -5.66 9.18 -1.26
N PHE A 115 -4.47 8.81 -1.70
CA PHE A 115 -3.66 9.58 -2.64
C PHE A 115 -3.35 8.77 -3.89
N ARG A 116 -3.25 9.47 -5.02
CA ARG A 116 -2.81 8.85 -6.26
C ARG A 116 -1.29 8.70 -6.29
N CYS A 117 -0.82 7.51 -6.66
CA CYS A 117 0.61 7.22 -6.81
C CYS A 117 1.26 7.99 -7.96
N LYS A 118 2.56 8.20 -7.84
CA LYS A 118 3.37 8.69 -8.96
C LYS A 118 3.59 7.54 -9.94
N THR A 119 3.57 7.82 -11.25
CA THR A 119 3.86 6.79 -12.26
C THR A 119 5.30 6.28 -12.26
N SER A 120 6.22 7.05 -11.69
CA SER A 120 7.62 6.66 -11.45
C SER A 120 7.81 5.74 -10.24
N ALA A 121 6.75 5.48 -9.47
CA ALA A 121 6.80 4.56 -8.35
C ALA A 121 7.20 3.15 -8.82
N SER A 122 8.08 2.48 -8.08
CA SER A 122 8.55 1.14 -8.40
C SER A 122 7.41 0.14 -8.50
N SER A 123 6.41 0.21 -7.60
CA SER A 123 5.23 -0.65 -7.64
C SER A 123 4.42 -0.47 -8.93
N ALA A 124 4.22 0.78 -9.36
CA ALA A 124 3.46 1.06 -10.59
C ALA A 124 4.17 0.57 -11.85
N ILE A 125 5.50 0.67 -11.86
CA ILE A 125 6.31 0.15 -12.96
C ILE A 125 6.30 -1.38 -12.97
N ALA A 126 6.36 -2.01 -11.79
CA ALA A 126 6.28 -3.46 -11.66
C ALA A 126 4.93 -3.99 -12.13
N ASP A 127 3.82 -3.40 -11.67
CA ASP A 127 2.47 -3.78 -12.08
C ASP A 127 2.27 -3.64 -13.60
N PHE A 128 2.79 -2.57 -14.19
CA PHE A 128 2.74 -2.36 -15.64
C PHE A 128 3.47 -3.49 -16.39
N ILE A 129 4.66 -3.87 -15.94
CA ILE A 129 5.43 -4.96 -16.56
C ILE A 129 4.70 -6.29 -16.42
N VAL A 130 4.22 -6.61 -15.21
CA VAL A 130 3.48 -7.84 -14.92
C VAL A 130 2.25 -7.94 -15.82
N GLU A 131 1.43 -6.89 -15.91
CA GLU A 131 0.22 -6.89 -16.73
C GLU A 131 0.50 -7.17 -18.22
N HIS A 132 1.62 -6.66 -18.75
CA HIS A 132 1.99 -6.90 -20.14
C HIS A 132 2.60 -8.29 -20.37
N LEU A 133 3.36 -8.82 -19.41
CA LEU A 133 3.90 -10.17 -19.47
C LEU A 133 2.80 -11.23 -19.33
N GLU A 134 1.79 -11.01 -18.49
CA GLU A 134 0.59 -11.85 -18.38
C GLU A 134 -0.16 -11.96 -19.72
N LYS A 135 -0.15 -10.87 -20.51
CA LYS A 135 -0.70 -10.84 -21.88
C LYS A 135 0.22 -11.48 -22.93
N ARG A 136 1.29 -12.16 -22.51
CA ARG A 136 2.28 -12.84 -23.37
C ARG A 136 3.00 -11.91 -24.36
N ILE A 137 3.15 -10.63 -24.00
CA ILE A 137 3.92 -9.68 -24.82
C ILE A 137 5.42 -9.93 -24.60
N PRO A 138 6.26 -9.98 -25.65
CA PRO A 138 7.69 -10.19 -25.50
C PRO A 138 8.34 -9.11 -24.60
N TYR A 139 9.18 -9.52 -23.65
CA TYR A 139 9.74 -8.64 -22.62
C TYR A 139 10.49 -7.40 -23.20
N LYS A 140 11.17 -7.56 -24.35
CA LYS A 140 11.86 -6.45 -25.04
C LYS A 140 10.88 -5.37 -25.51
N VAL A 141 9.69 -5.77 -25.95
CA VAL A 141 8.61 -4.86 -26.37
C VAL A 141 8.04 -4.15 -25.15
N VAL A 142 7.84 -4.87 -24.03
CA VAL A 142 7.37 -4.28 -22.77
C VAL A 142 8.29 -3.15 -22.30
N PHE A 143 9.61 -3.33 -22.36
CA PHE A 143 10.56 -2.26 -22.00
C PHE A 143 10.47 -1.04 -22.92
N THR A 144 10.27 -1.26 -24.22
CA THR A 144 10.07 -0.17 -25.19
C THR A 144 8.78 0.59 -24.89
N LEU A 145 7.70 -0.11 -24.57
CA LEU A 145 6.42 0.49 -24.17
C LEU A 145 6.54 1.26 -22.86
N LEU A 146 7.22 0.70 -21.86
CA LEU A 146 7.46 1.35 -20.57
C LEU A 146 8.23 2.67 -20.78
N LYS A 147 9.31 2.66 -21.58
CA LYS A 147 10.08 3.86 -21.89
C LYS A 147 9.22 4.94 -22.56
N LYS A 148 8.33 4.56 -23.50
CA LYS A 148 7.36 5.48 -24.11
C LYS A 148 6.36 6.01 -23.08
N HIS A 149 5.85 5.16 -22.18
CA HIS A 149 4.91 5.53 -21.13
C HIS A 149 5.51 6.56 -20.15
N LEU A 150 6.72 6.32 -19.67
CA LEU A 150 7.43 7.22 -18.75
C LEU A 150 7.75 8.58 -19.39
N LYS A 151 8.19 8.59 -20.67
CA LYS A 151 8.42 9.83 -21.42
C LYS A 151 7.16 10.69 -21.53
N ARG A 152 6.00 10.08 -21.83
CA ARG A 152 4.71 10.80 -21.93
C ARG A 152 4.30 11.47 -20.61
N LYS A 153 4.57 10.81 -19.49
CA LYS A 153 4.24 11.31 -18.14
C LYS A 153 5.19 12.39 -17.64
N LYS A 154 6.23 12.77 -18.41
CA LYS A 154 7.23 13.82 -18.10
C LYS A 154 7.80 13.73 -16.67
N GLN A 155 8.01 12.52 -16.15
CA GLN A 155 8.65 12.35 -14.85
C GLN A 155 10.14 12.10 -15.00
N SER A 156 10.94 13.04 -14.48
CA SER A 156 12.38 12.88 -14.38
C SER A 156 12.70 11.83 -13.32
N THR A 157 13.36 10.75 -13.75
CA THR A 157 13.98 9.78 -12.84
C THR A 157 15.48 9.80 -13.15
N LEU A 158 16.31 9.85 -12.11
CA LEU A 158 17.77 9.89 -12.28
C LEU A 158 18.31 8.58 -12.86
N GLY A 159 17.70 7.45 -12.49
CA GLY A 159 18.04 6.14 -13.01
C GLY A 159 17.07 5.07 -12.53
N MET A 160 16.97 3.99 -13.29
CA MET A 160 16.13 2.84 -12.96
C MET A 160 16.82 1.55 -13.40
N LYS A 161 16.78 0.53 -12.55
CA LYS A 161 17.23 -0.82 -12.86
C LYS A 161 16.05 -1.77 -12.71
N ILE A 162 15.77 -2.52 -13.77
CA ILE A 162 14.73 -3.55 -13.78
C ILE A 162 15.40 -4.91 -13.91
N GLN A 163 14.94 -5.87 -13.11
CA GLN A 163 15.40 -7.25 -13.16
C GLN A 163 14.17 -8.14 -13.33
N ILE A 164 14.20 -9.02 -14.32
CA ILE A 164 13.21 -10.06 -14.56
C ILE A 164 13.96 -11.39 -14.47
N SER A 165 13.37 -12.34 -13.76
CA SER A 165 13.84 -13.72 -13.69
C SER A 165 12.65 -14.62 -13.97
N GLY A 166 12.87 -15.66 -14.75
CA GLY A 166 11.88 -16.65 -15.17
C GLY A 166 12.55 -17.70 -16.03
#